data_AF-A0A1M7Z213-F1
#
_entry.id   AF-A0A1M7Z213-F1
#
_cell.length_a   1.000
_cell.length_b   1.000
_cell.length_c   1.000
_cell.angle_alpha   90.00
_cell.angle_beta   90.00
_cell.angle_gamma   90.00
#
_symmetry.space_group_name_H-M   'P 1'
#
loop_
_entity.id
_entity.type
_entity.pdbx_description
1 polymer ?
#
loop_
_entity_poly.entity_id
_entity_poly.type
_entity_poly.pdbx_seq_one_letter_code
_entity_poly.pdbx_strand_id
1 'polypeptide(L)'
;MKSVLGVVITMVFFAGGWFVWQYEADLHYLSQQMAWEVNTSDPLNSRMQEARTHDTNQLVLRQVDRSNHLAVFVSTTMDNRFEVLFLVRQRCGGNHTYPAILDSGTGERILFQCDPDSGTLSFRRVWKKPASFHIIFNNQILHFKPAEWALSRLKKDQFMQLHARFYQRKQVANVYEWRRD
;
A
#
# COMPACT_ATOMS: atom_id res chain seq x y z
N MET A 1 13.45 -34.94 -29.62
CA MET A 1 12.19 -34.78 -28.87
C MET A 1 12.36 -34.76 -27.35
N LYS A 2 13.04 -35.75 -26.72
CA LYS A 2 13.23 -35.78 -25.25
C LYS A 2 13.97 -34.56 -24.67
N SER A 3 15.01 -34.06 -25.36
CA SER A 3 15.75 -32.87 -24.91
C SER A 3 14.95 -31.57 -24.96
N VAL A 4 14.03 -31.44 -25.94
CA VAL A 4 13.15 -30.26 -26.06
C VAL A 4 12.12 -30.26 -24.93
N LEU A 5 11.53 -31.41 -24.62
CA LEU A 5 10.61 -31.56 -23.50
C LEU A 5 11.28 -31.24 -22.15
N GLY A 6 12.52 -31.69 -21.96
CA GLY A 6 13.31 -31.37 -20.76
C GLY A 6 13.52 -29.86 -20.59
N VAL A 7 13.91 -29.16 -21.66
CA VAL A 7 14.11 -27.70 -21.64
C VAL A 7 12.80 -26.96 -21.31
N VAL A 8 11.67 -27.37 -21.89
CA VAL A 8 10.36 -26.76 -21.63
C VAL A 8 9.96 -26.93 -20.16
N ILE A 9 10.12 -28.14 -19.61
CA ILE A 9 9.81 -28.41 -18.21
C ILE A 9 10.67 -27.54 -17.28
N THR A 10 11.97 -27.46 -17.55
CA THR A 10 12.88 -26.62 -16.77
C THR A 10 12.48 -25.14 -16.83
N MET A 11 12.13 -24.61 -18.01
CA MET A 11 11.63 -23.23 -18.14
C MET A 11 10.37 -22.96 -17.32
N VAL A 12 9.42 -23.90 -17.29
CA VAL A 12 8.18 -23.76 -16.51
C VAL A 12 8.49 -23.70 -15.01
N PHE A 13 9.39 -24.54 -14.50
CA PHE A 13 9.78 -24.51 -13.09
C PHE A 13 10.51 -23.21 -12.72
N PHE A 14 11.42 -22.73 -13.56
CA PHE A 14 12.09 -21.44 -13.33
C PHE A 14 11.13 -20.27 -13.34
N ALA A 15 10.20 -20.24 -14.31
CA ALA A 15 9.16 -19.21 -14.36
C ALA A 15 8.29 -19.26 -13.10
N GLY A 16 7.79 -20.45 -12.72
CA GLY A 16 6.98 -20.63 -11.52
C GLY A 16 7.69 -20.20 -10.24
N GLY A 17 8.96 -20.60 -10.07
CA GLY A 17 9.77 -20.19 -8.92
C GLY A 17 10.02 -18.68 -8.87
N TRP A 18 10.27 -18.04 -10.02
CA TRP A 18 10.41 -16.59 -10.10
C TRP A 18 9.13 -15.87 -9.70
N PHE A 19 7.96 -16.34 -10.13
CA PHE A 19 6.66 -15.77 -9.75
C PHE A 19 6.42 -15.86 -8.24
N VAL A 20 6.63 -17.03 -7.64
CA VAL A 20 6.48 -17.22 -6.19
C VAL A 20 7.43 -16.29 -5.42
N TRP A 21 8.67 -16.16 -5.87
CA TRP A 21 9.63 -15.26 -5.23
C TRP A 21 9.21 -13.79 -5.33
N GLN A 22 8.73 -13.33 -6.49
CA GLN A 22 8.24 -11.96 -6.66
C GLN A 22 7.04 -11.69 -5.76
N TYR A 23 6.08 -12.62 -5.74
CA TYR A 23 4.89 -12.55 -4.91
C TYR A 23 5.26 -12.40 -3.42
N GLU A 24 6.10 -13.29 -2.90
CA GLU A 24 6.55 -13.24 -1.50
C GLU A 24 7.34 -11.97 -1.19
N ALA A 25 8.23 -11.57 -2.09
CA ALA A 25 9.01 -10.35 -1.91
C ALA A 25 8.12 -9.09 -1.86
N ASP A 26 7.04 -9.04 -2.64
CA ASP A 26 6.07 -7.95 -2.59
C ASP A 26 5.26 -7.94 -1.28
N LEU A 27 4.92 -9.11 -0.72
CA LEU A 27 4.21 -9.19 0.57
C LEU A 27 5.05 -8.65 1.73
N HIS A 28 6.36 -8.91 1.72
CA HIS A 28 7.26 -8.50 2.80
C HIS A 28 7.92 -7.13 2.58
N TYR A 29 7.78 -6.52 1.40
CA TYR A 29 8.40 -5.23 1.11
C TYR A 29 7.73 -4.09 1.89
N LEU A 30 8.49 -3.37 2.73
CA LEU A 30 7.97 -2.27 3.58
C LEU A 30 6.66 -2.66 4.30
N SER A 31 6.63 -3.85 4.93
CA SER A 31 5.40 -4.47 5.46
C SER A 31 4.69 -3.68 6.55
N GLN A 32 5.37 -2.74 7.22
CA GLN A 32 4.82 -2.03 8.40
C GLN A 32 4.23 -3.01 9.43
N GLN A 33 4.84 -4.21 9.54
CA GLN A 33 4.45 -5.29 10.45
C GLN A 33 2.99 -5.80 10.26
N MET A 34 2.41 -5.61 9.07
CA MET A 34 1.09 -6.12 8.72
C MET A 34 1.18 -7.42 7.92
N ALA A 35 0.18 -8.28 8.08
CA ALA A 35 -0.01 -9.49 7.27
C ALA A 35 -0.76 -9.12 5.98
N TRP A 36 -0.03 -9.01 4.88
CA TRP A 36 -0.56 -8.58 3.59
C TRP A 36 -1.12 -9.74 2.77
N GLU A 37 -2.21 -9.47 2.05
CA GLU A 37 -2.78 -10.34 1.04
C GLU A 37 -2.98 -9.56 -0.26
N VAL A 38 -2.87 -10.23 -1.40
CA VAL A 38 -3.07 -9.59 -2.72
C VAL A 38 -4.55 -9.31 -2.96
N ASN A 39 -4.85 -8.06 -3.34
CA ASN A 39 -6.21 -7.53 -3.51
C ASN A 39 -6.58 -7.36 -4.99
N THR A 40 -6.11 -8.24 -5.84
CA THR A 40 -6.45 -8.23 -7.27
C THR A 40 -6.72 -9.64 -7.76
N SER A 41 -7.62 -9.75 -8.73
CA SER A 41 -7.88 -10.99 -9.46
C SER A 41 -6.83 -11.30 -10.52
N ASP A 42 -5.90 -10.37 -10.79
CA ASP A 42 -4.78 -10.58 -11.68
C ASP A 42 -3.66 -11.36 -10.97
N PRO A 43 -3.44 -12.66 -11.30
CA PRO A 43 -2.47 -13.50 -10.62
C PRO A 43 -1.01 -13.08 -10.90
N LEU A 44 -0.78 -12.19 -11.87
CA LEU A 44 0.55 -11.69 -12.23
C LEU A 44 0.88 -10.36 -11.55
N ASN A 45 -0.07 -9.76 -10.82
CA ASN A 45 0.08 -8.45 -10.21
C ASN A 45 -0.05 -8.51 -8.69
N SER A 46 1.05 -8.80 -8.00
CA SER A 46 1.10 -8.80 -6.53
C SER A 46 1.24 -7.42 -5.91
N ARG A 47 1.23 -6.33 -6.70
CA ARG A 47 1.54 -4.99 -6.21
C ARG A 47 0.44 -4.40 -5.34
N MET A 48 -0.82 -4.67 -5.69
CA MET A 48 -1.99 -4.16 -4.97
C MET A 48 -2.39 -5.16 -3.90
N GLN A 49 -2.39 -4.70 -2.66
CA GLN A 49 -2.55 -5.55 -1.48
C GLN A 49 -3.46 -4.89 -0.45
N GLU A 50 -3.96 -5.71 0.46
CA GLU A 50 -4.69 -5.26 1.63
C GLU A 50 -4.24 -6.00 2.89
N ALA A 51 -4.44 -5.36 4.02
CA ALA A 51 -4.19 -5.93 5.33
C ALA A 51 -5.11 -5.28 6.36
N ARG A 52 -5.10 -5.83 7.58
CA ARG A 52 -5.70 -5.19 8.74
C ARG A 52 -4.63 -4.80 9.75
N THR A 53 -4.80 -3.63 10.36
CA THR A 53 -3.99 -3.22 11.50
C THR A 53 -4.21 -4.18 12.67
N HIS A 54 -3.15 -4.46 13.43
CA HIS A 54 -3.20 -5.46 14.52
C HIS A 54 -4.09 -5.00 15.70
N ASP A 55 -4.03 -3.72 16.03
CA ASP A 55 -4.70 -3.10 17.17
C ASP A 55 -6.19 -2.80 16.90
N THR A 56 -6.46 -2.18 15.76
CA THR A 56 -7.74 -1.54 15.44
C THR A 56 -8.52 -2.29 14.38
N ASN A 57 -7.94 -3.36 13.81
CA ASN A 57 -8.50 -4.13 12.70
C ASN A 57 -8.92 -3.27 11.51
N GLN A 58 -8.37 -2.07 11.36
CA GLN A 58 -8.65 -1.17 10.25
C GLN A 58 -8.17 -1.82 8.96
N LEU A 59 -9.02 -1.83 7.92
CA LEU A 59 -8.57 -2.16 6.57
C LEU A 59 -7.60 -1.08 6.06
N VAL A 60 -6.45 -1.53 5.56
CA VAL A 60 -5.43 -0.70 4.90
C VAL A 60 -5.18 -1.28 3.52
N LEU A 61 -5.14 -0.41 2.51
CA LEU A 61 -4.71 -0.77 1.17
C LEU A 61 -3.25 -0.38 0.97
N ARG A 62 -2.53 -1.17 0.17
CA ARG A 62 -1.14 -0.87 -0.19
C ARG A 62 -0.88 -1.15 -1.66
N GLN A 63 0.00 -0.33 -2.23
CA GLN A 63 0.62 -0.57 -3.52
C GLN A 63 2.14 -0.62 -3.35
N VAL A 64 2.77 -1.66 -3.86
CA VAL A 64 4.24 -1.85 -3.82
C VAL A 64 4.84 -1.60 -5.20
N ASP A 65 5.92 -0.81 -5.24
CA ASP A 65 6.76 -0.59 -6.39
C ASP A 65 8.24 -0.73 -5.99
N ARG A 66 8.72 -1.98 -6.05
CA ARG A 66 10.11 -2.31 -5.70
C ARG A 66 11.14 -1.70 -6.64
N SER A 67 10.80 -1.45 -7.91
CA SER A 67 11.71 -0.77 -8.85
C SER A 67 12.01 0.65 -8.42
N ASN A 68 11.02 1.37 -7.90
CA ASN A 68 11.17 2.71 -7.37
C ASN A 68 11.41 2.75 -5.86
N HIS A 69 11.67 1.60 -5.24
CA HIS A 69 11.86 1.45 -3.79
C HIS A 69 10.70 2.01 -2.95
N LEU A 70 9.49 2.00 -3.48
CA LEU A 70 8.31 2.69 -2.95
C LEU A 70 7.26 1.70 -2.42
N ALA A 71 6.58 2.08 -1.34
CA ALA A 71 5.27 1.57 -1.00
C ALA A 71 4.32 2.73 -0.69
N VAL A 72 3.10 2.68 -1.22
CA VAL A 72 2.04 3.64 -0.93
C VAL A 72 0.97 2.93 -0.13
N PHE A 73 0.48 3.57 0.94
CA PHE A 73 -0.57 3.04 1.80
C PHE A 73 -1.74 4.00 1.76
N VAL A 74 -2.95 3.44 1.75
CA VAL A 74 -4.17 4.22 1.87
C VAL A 74 -5.03 3.64 2.96
N SER A 75 -5.40 4.49 3.91
CA SER A 75 -6.28 4.16 5.03
C SER A 75 -7.33 5.26 5.19
N THR A 76 -8.21 5.10 6.17
CA THR A 76 -9.19 6.12 6.56
C THR A 76 -8.86 6.73 7.92
N THR A 77 -9.06 8.03 8.07
CA THR A 77 -9.02 8.71 9.37
C THR A 77 -10.36 8.59 10.09
N MET A 78 -10.41 8.94 11.38
CA MET A 78 -11.65 8.94 12.19
C MET A 78 -12.77 9.77 11.54
N ASP A 79 -12.44 10.95 11.02
CA ASP A 79 -13.39 11.87 10.37
C ASP A 79 -13.78 11.47 8.94
N ASN A 80 -13.62 10.18 8.60
CA ASN A 80 -13.95 9.65 7.30
C ASN A 80 -13.23 10.45 6.18
N ARG A 81 -11.93 10.66 6.32
CA ARG A 81 -11.02 11.16 5.25
C ARG A 81 -10.06 10.05 4.86
N PHE A 82 -9.42 10.17 3.70
CA PHE A 82 -8.39 9.25 3.26
C PHE A 82 -7.03 9.76 3.71
N GLU A 83 -6.27 8.93 4.41
CA GLU A 83 -4.85 9.15 4.68
C GLU A 83 -4.05 8.39 3.62
N VAL A 84 -3.17 9.08 2.91
CA VAL A 84 -2.20 8.44 2.00
C VAL A 84 -0.81 8.65 2.58
N LEU A 85 -0.09 7.55 2.72
CA LEU A 85 1.28 7.49 3.21
C LEU A 85 2.18 6.93 2.12
N PHE A 86 3.21 7.67 1.75
CA PHE A 86 4.28 7.23 0.88
C PHE A 86 5.47 6.85 1.75
N LEU A 87 6.01 5.65 1.53
CA LEU A 87 7.26 5.19 2.12
C LEU A 87 8.27 4.89 1.01
N VAL A 88 9.40 5.59 1.02
CA VAL A 88 10.50 5.37 0.09
C VAL A 88 11.67 4.78 0.87
N ARG A 89 12.12 3.58 0.50
CA ARG A 89 13.31 2.96 1.09
C ARG A 89 14.54 3.63 0.51
N GLN A 90 15.12 4.55 1.28
CA GLN A 90 16.34 5.25 0.93
C GLN A 90 17.09 5.54 2.23
N ARG A 91 18.40 5.24 2.24
CA ARG A 91 19.25 5.59 3.38
C ARG A 91 19.13 7.09 3.65
N CYS A 92 18.66 7.39 4.85
CA CYS A 92 18.56 8.72 5.40
C CYS A 92 19.04 8.67 6.85
N GLY A 93 19.40 9.79 7.43
CA GLY A 93 19.87 9.85 8.81
C GLY A 93 19.60 11.20 9.43
N GLY A 94 19.57 11.25 10.77
CA GLY A 94 19.26 12.45 11.55
C GLY A 94 17.84 12.97 11.35
N ASN A 95 17.52 14.13 11.94
CA ASN A 95 16.25 14.84 11.74
C ASN A 95 16.22 15.61 10.41
N HIS A 96 16.84 15.06 9.35
CA HIS A 96 16.87 15.69 8.05
C HIS A 96 15.53 15.50 7.32
N THR A 97 15.08 16.58 6.69
CA THR A 97 13.93 16.56 5.79
C THR A 97 14.40 16.57 4.34
N TYR A 98 13.68 15.87 3.49
CA TYR A 98 14.04 15.68 2.09
C TYR A 98 12.99 16.37 1.20
N PRO A 99 13.37 17.40 0.43
CA PRO A 99 12.41 18.16 -0.37
C PRO A 99 11.88 17.35 -1.54
N ALA A 100 10.59 17.51 -1.81
CA ALA A 100 9.92 16.98 -2.99
C ALA A 100 8.87 17.97 -3.49
N ILE A 101 8.35 17.74 -4.69
CA ILE A 101 7.27 18.54 -5.28
C ILE A 101 6.05 17.65 -5.42
N LEU A 102 4.97 18.00 -4.73
CA LEU A 102 3.65 17.43 -4.96
C LEU A 102 2.97 18.23 -6.06
N ASP A 103 2.81 17.62 -7.21
CA ASP A 103 2.13 18.24 -8.33
C ASP A 103 0.74 17.65 -8.57
N SER A 104 -0.25 18.54 -8.41
CA SER A 104 -1.66 18.34 -8.73
C SER A 104 -2.18 19.43 -9.68
N GLY A 105 -1.26 20.16 -10.33
CA GLY A 105 -1.51 21.32 -11.18
C GLY A 105 -0.87 22.63 -10.67
N THR A 106 -0.46 22.68 -9.40
CA THR A 106 0.08 23.89 -8.74
C THR A 106 1.53 23.77 -8.25
N GLY A 107 2.13 22.57 -8.28
CA GLY A 107 3.53 22.35 -7.85
C GLY A 107 3.84 22.77 -6.41
N GLU A 108 3.23 22.12 -5.43
CA GLU A 108 3.46 22.40 -4.00
C GLU A 108 4.78 21.78 -3.51
N ARG A 109 5.59 22.55 -2.77
CA ARG A 109 6.78 22.00 -2.10
C ARG A 109 6.36 21.23 -0.85
N ILE A 110 6.82 19.99 -0.73
CA ILE A 110 6.59 19.12 0.41
C ILE A 110 7.92 18.58 0.95
N LEU A 111 7.88 18.02 2.15
CA LEU A 111 9.05 17.45 2.82
C LEU A 111 8.76 16.00 3.21
N PHE A 112 9.64 15.10 2.79
CA PHE A 112 9.72 13.75 3.35
C PHE A 112 10.47 13.78 4.68
N GLN A 113 9.95 13.04 5.65
CA GLN A 113 10.54 12.84 6.96
C GLN A 113 11.36 11.56 6.97
N CYS A 114 12.58 11.61 7.48
CA CYS A 114 13.39 10.42 7.68
C CYS A 114 12.97 9.67 8.95
N ASP A 115 12.83 8.37 8.83
CA ASP A 115 12.92 7.41 9.93
C ASP A 115 14.31 6.77 9.89
N PRO A 116 15.24 7.22 10.77
CA PRO A 116 16.62 6.73 10.78
C PRO A 116 16.74 5.25 11.12
N ASP A 117 15.82 4.72 11.95
CA ASP A 117 15.87 3.35 12.44
C ASP A 117 15.51 2.35 11.33
N SER A 118 14.54 2.72 10.49
CA SER A 118 14.13 1.90 9.35
C SER A 118 14.86 2.23 8.05
N GLY A 119 15.57 3.37 7.98
CA GLY A 119 16.18 3.88 6.75
C GLY A 119 15.12 4.14 5.68
N THR A 120 14.00 4.74 6.07
CA THR A 120 12.90 5.05 5.16
C THR A 120 12.50 6.51 5.24
N LEU A 121 12.09 7.05 4.09
CA LEU A 121 11.52 8.37 3.97
C LEU A 121 10.00 8.25 3.93
N SER A 122 9.31 9.08 4.70
CA SER A 122 7.85 9.08 4.76
C SER A 122 7.27 10.44 4.39
N PHE A 123 6.19 10.41 3.61
CA PHE A 123 5.34 11.57 3.38
C PHE A 123 3.89 11.15 3.57
N ARG A 124 3.16 11.90 4.39
CA ARG A 124 1.77 11.60 4.72
C ARG A 124 0.90 12.81 4.44
N ARG A 125 -0.29 12.56 3.89
CA ARG A 125 -1.29 13.61 3.74
C ARG A 125 -2.71 13.05 3.80
N VAL A 126 -3.63 13.88 4.26
CA VAL A 126 -5.03 13.54 4.44
C VAL A 126 -5.89 14.33 3.47
N TRP A 127 -6.76 13.63 2.73
CA TRP A 127 -7.73 14.23 1.80
C TRP A 127 -9.14 13.76 2.09
N LYS A 128 -10.11 14.67 1.97
CA LYS A 128 -11.53 14.28 1.98
C LYS A 128 -11.88 13.43 0.75
N LYS A 129 -11.38 13.84 -0.42
CA LYS A 129 -11.48 13.15 -1.71
C LYS A 129 -10.14 13.34 -2.44
N PRO A 130 -9.26 12.34 -2.48
CA PRO A 130 -7.99 12.51 -3.17
C PRO A 130 -8.23 12.60 -4.68
N ALA A 131 -7.55 13.54 -5.33
CA ALA A 131 -7.44 13.61 -6.78
C ALA A 131 -6.17 12.88 -7.25
N SER A 132 -6.02 12.66 -8.54
CA SER A 132 -4.74 12.18 -9.09
C SER A 132 -3.67 13.23 -8.88
N PHE A 133 -2.49 12.81 -8.43
CA PHE A 133 -1.32 13.66 -8.28
C PHE A 133 -0.06 12.84 -8.49
N HIS A 134 1.08 13.52 -8.60
CA HIS A 134 2.37 12.89 -8.59
C HIS A 134 3.34 13.63 -7.67
N ILE A 135 4.33 12.91 -7.15
CA ILE A 135 5.39 13.47 -6.34
C ILE A 135 6.69 13.35 -7.13
N ILE A 136 7.34 14.48 -7.36
CA ILE A 136 8.67 14.55 -7.96
C ILE A 136 9.68 14.55 -6.82
N PHE A 137 10.48 13.50 -6.73
CA PHE A 137 11.46 13.29 -5.68
C PHE A 137 12.69 12.58 -6.23
N ASN A 138 13.89 13.15 -6.06
CA ASN A 138 15.16 12.56 -6.53
C ASN A 138 15.10 12.03 -7.99
N ASN A 139 14.58 12.86 -8.91
CA ASN A 139 14.38 12.51 -10.33
C ASN A 139 13.40 11.35 -10.59
N GLN A 140 12.71 10.85 -9.57
CA GLN A 140 11.62 9.89 -9.68
C GLN A 140 10.28 10.61 -9.66
N ILE A 141 9.29 10.01 -10.34
CA ILE A 141 7.91 10.46 -10.34
C ILE A 141 7.07 9.37 -9.69
N LEU A 142 6.53 9.66 -8.52
CA LEU A 142 5.70 8.74 -7.75
C LEU A 142 4.24 9.10 -8.01
N HIS A 143 3.50 8.22 -8.68
CA HIS A 143 2.13 8.49 -9.07
C HIS A 143 1.13 8.03 -8.01
N PHE A 144 0.08 8.82 -7.81
CA PHE A 144 -1.13 8.40 -7.11
C PHE A 144 -2.34 8.63 -7.99
N LYS A 145 -3.04 7.56 -8.31
CA LYS A 145 -4.26 7.59 -9.13
C LYS A 145 -5.39 6.93 -8.36
N PRO A 146 -6.28 7.70 -7.71
CA PRO A 146 -7.35 7.16 -6.87
C PRO A 146 -8.20 6.05 -7.53
N ALA A 147 -8.37 6.11 -8.86
CA ALA A 147 -9.14 5.14 -9.64
C ALA A 147 -8.54 3.72 -9.64
N GLU A 148 -7.24 3.58 -9.39
CA GLU A 148 -6.56 2.29 -9.29
C GLU A 148 -6.78 1.62 -7.92
N TRP A 149 -7.35 2.34 -6.96
CA TRP A 149 -7.50 1.89 -5.57
C TRP A 149 -8.96 1.56 -5.25
N ALA A 150 -9.17 0.51 -4.45
CA ALA A 150 -10.48 0.13 -3.93
C ALA A 150 -10.94 1.04 -2.77
N LEU A 151 -10.90 2.37 -2.93
CA LEU A 151 -11.17 3.36 -1.87
C LEU A 151 -12.56 3.23 -1.24
N SER A 152 -13.54 2.75 -2.00
CA SER A 152 -14.88 2.46 -1.49
C SER A 152 -14.89 1.36 -0.42
N ARG A 153 -13.98 0.39 -0.49
CA ARG A 153 -13.82 -0.66 0.52
C ARG A 153 -13.39 -0.08 1.86
N LEU A 154 -12.47 0.87 1.85
CA LEU A 154 -12.02 1.57 3.07
C LEU A 154 -13.15 2.34 3.75
N LYS A 155 -13.99 3.02 2.95
CA LYS A 155 -15.18 3.73 3.46
C LYS A 155 -16.21 2.77 4.05
N LYS A 156 -16.46 1.65 3.35
CA LYS A 156 -17.37 0.62 3.81
C LYS A 156 -16.88 -0.01 5.12
N ASP A 157 -15.60 -0.36 5.20
CA ASP A 157 -14.97 -0.92 6.41
C ASP A 157 -15.13 0.02 7.61
N GLN A 158 -14.78 1.30 7.45
CA GLN A 158 -14.96 2.30 8.49
C GLN A 158 -16.43 2.43 8.92
N PHE A 159 -17.37 2.49 7.97
CA PHE A 159 -18.79 2.59 8.29
C PHE A 159 -19.27 1.38 9.08
N MET A 160 -18.81 0.18 8.70
CA MET A 160 -19.11 -1.06 9.42
C MET A 160 -18.52 -1.06 10.83
N GLN A 161 -17.29 -0.57 11.00
CA GLN A 161 -16.65 -0.48 12.32
C GLN A 161 -17.39 0.48 13.26
N LEU A 162 -17.82 1.65 12.76
CA LEU A 162 -18.58 2.63 13.54
C LEU A 162 -19.99 2.14 13.92
N HIS A 163 -20.56 1.22 13.14
CA HIS A 163 -21.90 0.67 13.36
C HIS A 163 -21.87 -0.84 13.63
N ALA A 164 -20.81 -1.34 14.27
CA ALA A 164 -20.54 -2.78 14.40
C ALA A 164 -21.73 -3.55 14.99
N ARG A 165 -22.38 -3.02 16.04
CA ARG A 165 -23.56 -3.64 16.68
C ARG A 165 -24.74 -3.82 15.73
N PHE A 166 -24.93 -2.93 14.76
CA PHE A 166 -25.96 -3.10 13.74
C PHE A 166 -25.64 -4.29 12.83
N TYR A 167 -24.40 -4.35 12.33
CA TYR A 167 -23.96 -5.39 11.40
C TYR A 167 -23.82 -6.78 12.05
N GLN A 168 -23.37 -6.84 13.31
CA GLN A 168 -23.34 -8.07 14.11
C GLN A 168 -24.74 -8.64 14.32
N ARG A 169 -25.74 -7.80 14.62
CA ARG A 169 -27.16 -8.23 14.71
C ARG A 169 -27.70 -8.75 13.39
N LYS A 170 -27.17 -8.27 12.26
CA LYS A 170 -27.49 -8.75 10.92
C LYS A 170 -26.66 -9.97 10.49
N GLN A 171 -25.87 -10.55 11.40
CA GLN A 171 -25.00 -11.70 11.14
C GLN A 171 -24.05 -11.50 9.95
N VAL A 172 -23.62 -10.26 9.71
CA VAL A 172 -22.60 -9.97 8.70
C VAL A 172 -21.25 -10.47 9.21
N ALA A 173 -20.54 -11.26 8.40
CA ALA A 173 -19.22 -11.76 8.73
C ALA A 173 -18.17 -10.63 8.77
N ASN A 174 -17.08 -10.85 9.51
CA ASN A 174 -15.91 -9.95 9.57
C ASN A 174 -16.24 -8.51 9.99
N VAL A 175 -17.11 -8.37 11.00
CA VAL A 175 -17.46 -7.07 11.60
C VAL A 175 -16.60 -6.85 12.84
N TYR A 176 -15.71 -5.87 12.76
CA TYR A 176 -14.87 -5.44 13.89
C TYR A 176 -15.47 -4.20 14.52
N GLU A 177 -15.43 -4.11 15.85
CA GLU A 177 -15.83 -2.87 16.54
C GLU A 177 -14.72 -1.82 16.40
N TRP A 178 -15.12 -0.56 16.27
CA TRP A 178 -14.19 0.55 16.26
C TRP A 178 -13.38 0.59 17.58
N ARG A 179 -12.05 0.50 17.46
CA ARG A 179 -11.13 0.50 18.61
C ARG A 179 -10.11 1.65 18.59
N ARG A 180 -10.35 2.68 17.75
CA ARG A 180 -9.50 3.88 17.79
C ARG A 180 -10.07 4.82 18.84
N ASP A 181 -9.26 5.05 19.85
CA ASP A 181 -9.33 6.13 20.82
C ASP A 181 -9.51 7.51 20.15
#